data_AF-A0A359JN47-F1
#
_entry.id   AF-A0A359JN47-F1
#
_cell.length_a   1.000
_cell.length_b   1.000
_cell.length_c   1.000
_cell.angle_alpha   90.00
_cell.angle_beta   90.00
_cell.angle_gamma   90.00
#
_symmetry.space_group_name_H-M   'P 1'
#
loop_
_entity.id
_entity.type
_entity.pdbx_description
1 polymer ?
#
loop_
_entity_poly.entity_id
_entity_poly.type
_entity_poly.pdbx_seq_one_letter_code
_entity_poly.pdbx_strand_id
1 'polypeptide(L)'
;VAPTLQQIIVSSDYTSRGVSDDQTITSLCHLMLDRDATAEEMGKYHEVMENGVSIDYVAQMIASDPSFASRCADLDIVPGEINLTQARDLNYEMTSFLNRLYSRLSGKAPTGEELNDYVWRTSEYPSSIRSVIWDILSTPESREILASDDDFLNTVFEVFYGHEPEQEKITSYKIALSHGITRERVLSSILDDPAFDAKMGEYGLDTHVEKEVPKKIVALTFDDGPYTDVTMRILDTLEPYGAHATFFVTGDRVNRYKDCIIRATNMGCEVGNHTWNHTTLTKISGDAVHKQIWDTCDAIYALTGSYPKVMRPVGGSYNTTVSENVGLPMILWSIDTNDWKYRDSQHVINEVLNNVRDGDIILMHDLYETTATAVETIVPALIDSGYTLVTISELAEYKKVQMENGKPYFSMRG
;
A
#
# COMPACT_ATOMS: atom_id res chain seq x y z
N VAL A 1 4.53 40.79 6.69
CA VAL A 1 5.63 39.82 6.57
C VAL A 1 6.07 39.87 5.12
N ALA A 2 7.35 40.15 4.85
CA ALA A 2 7.85 40.11 3.47
C ALA A 2 7.74 38.65 2.97
N PRO A 3 7.28 38.42 1.73
CA PRO A 3 7.18 37.06 1.22
C PRO A 3 8.55 36.40 1.20
N THR A 4 8.62 35.12 1.59
CA THR A 4 9.85 34.34 1.43
C THR A 4 10.15 34.14 -0.06
N LEU A 5 11.40 33.83 -0.39
CA LEU A 5 11.79 33.54 -1.78
C LEU A 5 10.90 32.43 -2.39
N GLN A 6 10.62 31.39 -1.61
CA GLN A 6 9.69 30.31 -2.00
C GLN A 6 8.30 30.87 -2.34
N GLN A 7 7.75 31.77 -1.52
CA GLN A 7 6.45 32.40 -1.77
C GLN A 7 6.41 33.26 -3.04
N ILE A 8 7.54 33.79 -3.48
CA ILE A 8 7.63 34.57 -4.73
C ILE A 8 7.64 33.63 -5.94
N ILE A 9 8.45 32.57 -5.91
CA ILE A 9 8.63 31.64 -7.03
C ILE A 9 7.37 30.80 -7.26
N VAL A 10 6.66 30.42 -6.20
CA VAL A 10 5.38 29.69 -6.31
C VAL A 10 4.16 30.61 -6.42
N SER A 11 4.35 31.93 -6.48
CA SER A 11 3.24 32.88 -6.60
C SER A 11 2.50 32.73 -7.93
N SER A 12 1.20 33.04 -7.94
CA SER A 12 0.40 33.10 -9.17
C SER A 12 0.97 34.09 -10.19
N ASP A 13 1.58 35.19 -9.73
CA ASP A 13 2.19 36.20 -10.58
C ASP A 13 3.47 35.69 -11.26
N TYR A 14 4.25 34.85 -10.59
CA TYR A 14 5.43 34.24 -11.18
C TYR A 14 5.07 33.10 -12.13
N THR A 15 4.21 32.19 -11.69
CA THR A 15 3.78 31.01 -12.47
C THR A 15 2.98 31.39 -13.72
N SER A 16 2.15 32.45 -13.68
CA SER A 16 1.39 32.93 -14.83
C SER A 16 2.23 33.52 -15.97
N ARG A 17 3.53 33.78 -15.72
CA ARG A 17 4.46 34.26 -16.76
C ARG A 17 4.93 33.15 -17.70
N GLY A 18 4.59 31.88 -17.43
CA GLY A 18 4.99 30.75 -18.26
C GLY A 18 6.51 30.58 -18.35
N VAL A 19 7.21 30.90 -17.26
CA VAL A 19 8.66 30.84 -17.15
C VAL A 19 9.08 29.37 -17.22
N SER A 20 10.09 29.04 -18.04
CA SER A 20 10.61 27.68 -18.08
C SER A 20 11.41 27.34 -16.81
N ASP A 21 11.65 26.05 -16.58
CA ASP A 21 12.49 25.60 -15.47
C ASP A 21 13.90 26.20 -15.59
N ASP A 22 14.51 26.22 -16.78
CA ASP A 22 15.81 26.87 -17.03
C ASP A 22 15.85 28.35 -16.64
N GLN A 23 14.78 29.08 -16.98
CA GLN A 23 14.66 30.50 -16.64
C GLN A 23 14.49 30.69 -15.13
N THR A 24 13.80 29.75 -14.46
CA THR A 24 13.62 29.73 -13.02
C THR A 24 14.94 29.45 -12.30
N ILE A 25 15.68 28.43 -12.73
CA ILE A 25 17.02 28.09 -12.22
C ILE A 25 17.98 29.27 -12.41
N THR A 26 18.01 29.87 -13.60
CA THR A 26 18.85 31.04 -13.87
C THR A 26 18.49 32.21 -12.94
N SER A 27 17.20 32.44 -12.70
CA SER A 27 16.74 33.48 -11.77
C SER A 27 17.16 33.19 -10.33
N LEU A 28 17.04 31.94 -9.89
CA LEU A 28 17.46 31.46 -8.57
C LEU A 28 18.98 31.65 -8.37
N CYS A 29 19.80 31.23 -9.33
CA CYS A 29 21.25 31.38 -9.26
C CYS A 29 21.67 32.85 -9.20
N HIS A 30 21.07 33.74 -10.01
CA HIS A 30 21.34 35.17 -9.90
C HIS A 30 20.94 35.74 -8.54
N LEU A 31 19.75 35.39 -8.06
CA LEU A 31 19.24 35.94 -6.81
C LEU A 31 20.03 35.45 -5.60
N MET A 32 20.45 34.19 -5.60
CA MET A 32 21.09 33.55 -4.45
C MET A 32 22.60 33.66 -4.54
N LEU A 33 23.20 33.37 -5.69
CA LEU A 33 24.65 33.23 -5.87
C LEU A 33 25.33 34.44 -6.53
N ASP A 34 24.56 35.38 -7.09
CA ASP A 34 25.04 36.56 -7.84
C ASP A 34 25.81 36.23 -9.12
N ARG A 35 25.48 35.09 -9.71
CA ARG A 35 26.14 34.59 -10.92
C ARG A 35 25.22 33.64 -11.67
N ASP A 36 25.55 33.41 -12.93
CA ASP A 36 25.03 32.26 -13.66
C ASP A 36 25.55 30.95 -13.03
N ALA A 37 24.73 29.91 -13.13
CA ALA A 37 25.21 28.55 -12.93
C ALA A 37 26.25 28.20 -14.00
N THR A 38 27.29 27.48 -13.59
CA THR A 38 28.23 26.86 -14.51
C THR A 38 27.51 25.78 -15.33
N ALA A 39 28.10 25.37 -16.47
CA ALA A 39 27.54 24.27 -17.27
C ALA A 39 27.45 22.96 -16.46
N GLU A 40 28.37 22.73 -15.52
CA GLU A 40 28.35 21.57 -14.65
C GLU A 40 27.19 21.62 -13.64
N GLU A 41 26.94 22.78 -13.03
CA GLU A 41 25.82 22.98 -12.10
C GLU A 41 24.47 22.86 -12.82
N MET A 42 24.33 23.51 -13.97
CA MET A 42 23.12 23.38 -14.80
C MET A 42 22.85 21.92 -15.16
N GLY A 43 23.88 21.17 -15.56
CA GLY A 43 23.77 19.75 -15.84
C GLY A 43 23.25 18.95 -14.63
N LYS A 44 23.75 19.24 -13.42
CA LYS A 44 23.27 18.59 -12.18
C LYS A 44 21.82 18.94 -11.86
N TYR A 45 21.41 20.20 -12.07
CA TYR A 45 20.03 20.62 -11.83
C TYR A 45 19.06 19.97 -12.81
N HIS A 46 19.43 19.86 -14.09
CA HIS A 46 18.65 19.14 -15.08
C HIS A 46 18.56 17.66 -14.75
N GLU A 47 19.67 17.02 -14.40
CA GLU A 47 19.70 15.59 -14.06
C GLU A 47 18.74 15.23 -12.92
N VAL A 48 18.72 16.03 -11.83
CA VAL A 48 17.79 15.74 -10.72
C VAL A 48 16.34 15.95 -11.14
N MET A 49 16.04 16.99 -11.93
CA MET A 49 14.68 17.25 -12.42
C MET A 49 14.19 16.19 -13.40
N GLU A 50 15.06 15.70 -14.29
CA GLU A 50 14.79 14.55 -15.16
C GLU A 50 14.52 13.28 -14.35
N ASN A 51 15.14 13.15 -13.17
CA ASN A 51 14.86 12.08 -12.21
C ASN A 51 13.57 12.29 -11.39
N GLY A 52 12.86 13.41 -11.58
CA GLY A 52 11.48 13.59 -11.16
C GLY A 52 11.24 14.49 -9.95
N VAL A 53 12.29 15.03 -9.32
CA VAL A 53 12.14 16.03 -8.26
C VAL A 53 11.64 17.37 -8.81
N SER A 54 11.07 18.19 -7.93
CA SER A 54 10.53 19.49 -8.28
C SER A 54 11.60 20.58 -8.32
N ILE A 55 11.20 21.76 -8.83
CA ILE A 55 12.02 22.96 -8.78
C ILE A 55 12.36 23.42 -7.34
N ASP A 56 11.55 23.05 -6.35
CA ASP A 56 11.82 23.37 -4.94
C ASP A 56 13.04 22.59 -4.43
N TYR A 57 13.22 21.35 -4.88
CA TYR A 57 14.43 20.57 -4.60
C TYR A 57 15.67 21.25 -5.19
N VAL A 58 15.61 21.71 -6.44
CA VAL A 58 16.70 22.45 -7.07
C VAL A 58 16.97 23.77 -6.34
N ALA A 59 15.93 24.48 -5.93
CA ALA A 59 16.08 25.69 -5.12
C ALA A 59 16.79 25.39 -3.79
N GLN A 60 16.48 24.28 -3.13
CA GLN A 60 17.18 23.82 -1.94
C GLN A 60 18.65 23.46 -2.21
N MET A 61 18.95 22.83 -3.36
CA MET A 61 20.33 22.56 -3.78
C MET A 61 21.11 23.86 -3.97
N ILE A 62 20.52 24.87 -4.62
CA ILE A 62 21.12 26.20 -4.80
C ILE A 62 21.31 26.90 -3.45
N ALA A 63 20.33 26.80 -2.54
CA ALA A 63 20.43 27.34 -1.17
C ALA A 63 21.54 26.69 -0.35
N SER A 64 21.88 25.44 -0.67
CA SER A 64 22.93 24.68 0.01
C SER A 64 24.34 24.99 -0.51
N ASP A 65 24.47 25.80 -1.58
CA ASP A 65 25.77 26.25 -2.08
C ASP A 65 26.45 27.14 -1.00
N PRO A 66 27.70 26.85 -0.60
CA PRO A 66 28.42 27.65 0.39
C PRO A 66 28.54 29.14 0.04
N SER A 67 28.55 29.49 -1.25
CA SER A 67 28.58 30.88 -1.72
C SER A 67 27.30 31.64 -1.38
N PHE A 68 26.14 30.96 -1.29
CA PHE A 68 24.90 31.59 -0.80
C PHE A 68 25.03 32.02 0.65
N ALA A 69 25.51 31.12 1.52
CA ALA A 69 25.72 31.43 2.93
C ALA A 69 26.73 32.57 3.13
N SER A 70 27.82 32.57 2.34
CA SER A 70 28.80 33.66 2.35
C SER A 70 28.16 35.00 1.95
N ARG A 71 27.33 35.01 0.91
CA ARG A 71 26.66 36.22 0.44
C ARG A 71 25.64 36.75 1.45
N CYS A 72 24.87 35.87 2.07
CA CYS A 72 23.95 36.24 3.15
C CYS A 72 24.71 36.90 4.30
N ALA A 73 25.87 36.36 4.70
CA ALA A 73 26.71 36.97 5.72
C ALA A 73 27.24 38.36 5.31
N ASP A 74 27.67 38.55 4.06
CA ASP A 74 28.12 39.85 3.54
C ASP A 74 27.00 40.92 3.54
N LEU A 75 25.74 40.49 3.45
CA LEU A 75 24.56 41.33 3.45
C LEU A 75 23.89 41.48 4.83
N ASP A 76 24.47 40.89 5.89
CA ASP A 76 23.88 40.81 7.24
C ASP A 76 22.48 40.18 7.24
N ILE A 77 22.28 39.17 6.38
CA ILE A 77 21.05 38.39 6.25
C ILE A 77 21.27 37.02 6.87
N VAL A 78 20.36 36.58 7.73
CA VAL A 78 20.31 35.18 8.18
C VAL A 78 19.55 34.38 7.13
N PRO A 79 20.17 33.40 6.45
CA PRO A 79 19.48 32.58 5.46
C PRO A 79 18.39 31.75 6.14
N GLY A 80 17.22 31.68 5.51
CA GLY A 80 16.14 30.78 5.91
C GLY A 80 16.33 29.38 5.33
N GLU A 81 15.45 28.45 5.72
CA GLU A 81 15.41 27.09 5.18
C GLU A 81 14.34 26.96 4.10
N ILE A 82 14.64 26.20 3.04
CA ILE A 82 13.64 25.74 2.08
C ILE A 82 13.11 24.41 2.59
N ASN A 83 11.86 24.43 3.06
CA ASN A 83 11.17 23.23 3.53
C ASN A 83 10.52 22.52 2.34
N LEU A 84 11.06 21.35 2.01
CA LEU A 84 10.45 20.44 1.05
C LEU A 84 9.25 19.77 1.70
N THR A 85 8.13 19.74 1.00
CA THR A 85 6.88 19.15 1.51
C THR A 85 6.38 17.99 0.65
N GLN A 86 6.89 17.86 -0.57
CA GLN A 86 6.54 16.79 -1.48
C GLN A 86 7.39 15.56 -1.15
N ALA A 87 6.75 14.40 -1.04
CA ALA A 87 7.43 13.13 -0.79
C ALA A 87 8.50 12.86 -1.85
N ARG A 88 8.23 13.23 -3.12
CA ARG A 88 9.22 13.12 -4.20
C ARG A 88 10.49 13.95 -3.99
N ASP A 89 10.37 15.09 -3.30
CA ASP A 89 11.54 15.93 -3.00
C ASP A 89 12.25 15.46 -1.73
N LEU A 90 11.51 14.88 -0.78
CA LEU A 90 12.05 14.36 0.48
C LEU A 90 12.80 13.03 0.31
N ASN A 91 12.51 12.27 -0.74
CA ASN A 91 13.06 10.93 -0.97
C ASN A 91 13.67 10.81 -2.38
N TYR A 92 14.80 11.48 -2.64
CA TYR A 92 15.41 11.55 -3.98
C TYR A 92 15.68 10.18 -4.61
N GLU A 93 16.31 9.24 -3.88
CA GLU A 93 16.67 7.93 -4.44
C GLU A 93 15.44 7.10 -4.85
N MET A 94 14.40 7.11 -3.99
CA MET A 94 13.12 6.47 -4.26
C MET A 94 12.41 7.12 -5.45
N THR A 95 12.44 8.45 -5.52
CA THR A 95 11.87 9.22 -6.63
C THR A 95 12.54 8.87 -7.94
N SER A 96 13.86 8.87 -7.95
CA SER A 96 14.71 8.51 -9.09
C SER A 96 14.41 7.08 -9.55
N PHE A 97 14.27 6.13 -8.61
CA PHE A 97 13.87 4.75 -8.91
C PHE A 97 12.46 4.66 -9.52
N LEU A 98 11.44 5.21 -8.85
CA LEU A 98 10.04 5.12 -9.27
C LEU A 98 9.78 5.85 -10.59
N ASN A 99 10.46 6.96 -10.83
CA ASN A 99 10.40 7.69 -12.09
C ASN A 99 10.93 6.86 -13.26
N ARG A 100 12.10 6.22 -13.09
CA ARG A 100 12.67 5.30 -14.10
C ARG A 100 11.77 4.09 -14.32
N LEU A 101 11.30 3.49 -13.23
CA LEU A 101 10.40 2.33 -13.25
C LEU A 101 9.14 2.64 -14.07
N TYR A 102 8.43 3.72 -13.72
CA TYR A 102 7.23 4.16 -14.44
C TYR A 102 7.56 4.44 -15.91
N SER A 103 8.62 5.18 -16.17
CA SER A 103 8.99 5.58 -17.54
C SER A 103 9.30 4.39 -18.45
N ARG A 104 9.99 3.38 -17.91
CA ARG A 104 10.32 2.17 -18.66
C ARG A 104 9.10 1.27 -18.86
N LEU A 105 8.26 1.14 -17.85
CA LEU A 105 7.09 0.27 -17.93
C LEU A 105 5.94 0.89 -18.71
N SER A 106 5.81 2.21 -18.78
CA SER A 106 4.70 2.90 -19.47
C SER A 106 5.11 3.62 -20.75
N GLY A 107 6.41 3.77 -21.02
CA GLY A 107 6.93 4.48 -22.19
C GLY A 107 6.79 6.01 -22.12
N LYS A 108 6.34 6.56 -20.98
CA LYS A 108 6.20 8.01 -20.74
C LYS A 108 6.61 8.37 -19.32
N ALA A 109 7.05 9.60 -19.09
CA ALA A 109 7.34 10.07 -17.74
C ALA A 109 6.03 10.23 -16.92
N PRO A 110 6.04 9.90 -15.61
CA PRO A 110 4.92 10.20 -14.73
C PRO A 110 4.79 11.72 -14.55
N THR A 111 3.56 12.19 -14.27
CA THR A 111 3.38 13.55 -13.78
C THR A 111 4.01 13.71 -12.39
N GLY A 112 4.33 14.95 -12.01
CA GLY A 112 4.86 15.23 -10.67
C GLY A 112 3.91 14.83 -9.54
N GLU A 113 2.59 14.86 -9.77
CA GLU A 113 1.58 14.42 -8.80
C GLU A 113 1.55 12.90 -8.66
N GLU A 114 1.52 12.15 -9.78
CA GLU A 114 1.61 10.68 -9.76
C GLU A 114 2.89 10.21 -9.08
N LEU A 115 4.04 10.80 -9.45
CA LEU A 115 5.31 10.42 -8.86
C LEU A 115 5.36 10.75 -7.36
N ASN A 116 4.80 11.88 -6.95
CA ASN A 116 4.69 12.24 -5.53
C ASN A 116 3.81 11.25 -4.75
N ASP A 117 2.67 10.81 -5.31
CA ASP A 117 1.81 9.79 -4.69
C ASP A 117 2.56 8.45 -4.55
N TYR A 118 3.21 7.98 -5.61
CA TYR A 118 3.96 6.72 -5.57
C TYR A 118 5.09 6.75 -4.55
N VAL A 119 5.84 7.85 -4.48
CA VAL A 119 6.91 8.02 -3.50
C VAL A 119 6.33 8.08 -2.09
N TRP A 120 5.27 8.85 -1.86
CA TRP A 120 4.62 8.95 -0.55
C TRP A 120 4.12 7.59 -0.06
N ARG A 121 3.38 6.85 -0.89
CA ARG A 121 2.89 5.51 -0.55
C ARG A 121 4.05 4.60 -0.18
N THR A 122 5.10 4.60 -1.01
CA THR A 122 6.28 3.75 -0.83
C THR A 122 7.07 4.11 0.43
N SER A 123 7.19 5.40 0.78
CA SER A 123 7.92 5.85 1.96
C SER A 123 7.18 5.58 3.25
N GLU A 124 5.86 5.76 3.27
CA GLU A 124 5.03 5.52 4.46
C GLU A 124 4.78 4.02 4.69
N TYR A 125 4.65 3.25 3.61
CA TYR A 125 4.33 1.84 3.65
C TYR A 125 5.27 1.08 2.70
N PRO A 126 6.44 0.60 3.12
CA PRO A 126 7.36 -0.07 2.19
C PRO A 126 6.79 -1.34 1.53
N SER A 127 5.80 -2.02 2.13
CA SER A 127 5.01 -3.07 1.47
C SER A 127 4.21 -2.57 0.26
N SER A 128 3.95 -1.26 0.17
CA SER A 128 3.33 -0.61 -0.96
C SER A 128 4.23 -0.49 -2.17
N ILE A 129 5.56 -0.71 -2.09
CA ILE A 129 6.36 -0.75 -3.33
C ILE A 129 5.84 -1.82 -4.28
N ARG A 130 5.38 -2.95 -3.72
CA ARG A 130 4.71 -4.03 -4.47
C ARG A 130 3.41 -3.51 -5.09
N SER A 131 2.61 -2.77 -4.34
CA SER A 131 1.37 -2.15 -4.83
C SER A 131 1.62 -1.10 -5.90
N VAL A 132 2.66 -0.28 -5.77
CA VAL A 132 3.02 0.77 -6.72
C VAL A 132 3.53 0.14 -8.02
N ILE A 133 4.42 -0.85 -7.93
CA ILE A 133 4.86 -1.65 -9.09
C ILE A 133 3.64 -2.25 -9.80
N TRP A 134 2.68 -2.76 -9.03
CA TRP A 134 1.45 -3.32 -9.58
C TRP A 134 0.58 -2.32 -10.32
N ASP A 135 0.37 -1.14 -9.72
CA ASP A 135 -0.43 -0.07 -10.31
C ASP A 135 0.15 0.35 -11.67
N ILE A 136 1.48 0.50 -11.72
CA ILE A 136 2.22 0.84 -12.94
C ILE A 136 2.01 -0.24 -14.00
N LEU A 137 2.27 -1.51 -13.67
CA LEU A 137 2.13 -2.64 -14.60
C LEU A 137 0.69 -2.86 -15.08
N SER A 138 -0.30 -2.40 -14.29
CA SER A 138 -1.72 -2.53 -14.61
C SER A 138 -2.22 -1.44 -15.56
N THR A 139 -1.43 -0.41 -15.85
CA THR A 139 -1.82 0.65 -16.80
C THR A 139 -2.01 0.10 -18.22
N PRO A 140 -2.93 0.68 -19.02
CA PRO A 140 -3.08 0.31 -20.43
C PRO A 140 -1.78 0.40 -21.23
N GLU A 141 -0.97 1.43 -20.98
CA GLU A 141 0.31 1.66 -21.62
C GLU A 141 1.32 0.54 -21.28
N SER A 142 1.40 0.16 -20.00
CA SER A 142 2.24 -0.98 -19.61
C SER A 142 1.78 -2.29 -20.20
N ARG A 143 0.48 -2.52 -20.35
CA ARG A 143 -0.03 -3.73 -21.02
C ARG A 143 0.31 -3.78 -22.51
N GLU A 144 0.41 -2.62 -23.17
CA GLU A 144 0.83 -2.53 -24.57
C GLU A 144 2.32 -2.82 -24.73
N ILE A 145 3.16 -2.28 -23.84
CA ILE A 145 4.61 -2.55 -23.83
C ILE A 145 4.91 -4.00 -23.49
N LEU A 146 4.19 -4.57 -22.52
CA LEU A 146 4.39 -5.93 -22.02
C LEU A 146 3.46 -6.91 -22.77
N ALA A 147 3.38 -6.81 -24.09
CA ALA A 147 2.40 -7.56 -24.88
C ALA A 147 2.61 -9.08 -24.81
N SER A 148 3.86 -9.55 -24.85
CA SER A 148 4.20 -10.97 -24.73
C SER A 148 4.81 -11.32 -23.37
N ASP A 149 4.84 -12.62 -23.06
CA ASP A 149 5.48 -13.12 -21.83
C ASP A 149 6.99 -12.88 -21.85
N ASP A 150 7.59 -12.86 -23.03
CA ASP A 150 9.00 -12.50 -23.23
C ASP A 150 9.23 -11.01 -22.96
N ASP A 151 8.37 -10.14 -23.48
CA ASP A 151 8.44 -8.69 -23.21
C ASP A 151 8.27 -8.42 -21.72
N PHE A 152 7.27 -9.07 -21.10
CA PHE A 152 7.02 -8.97 -19.66
C PHE A 152 8.27 -9.34 -18.83
N LEU A 153 8.83 -10.53 -19.05
CA LEU A 153 9.97 -11.01 -18.27
C LEU A 153 11.22 -10.17 -18.51
N ASN A 154 11.54 -9.87 -19.77
CA ASN A 154 12.75 -9.12 -20.10
C ASN A 154 12.69 -7.69 -19.55
N THR A 155 11.55 -7.00 -19.72
CA THR A 155 11.39 -5.64 -19.22
C THR A 155 11.40 -5.60 -17.69
N VAL A 156 10.72 -6.52 -17.00
CA VAL A 156 10.73 -6.57 -15.53
C VAL A 156 12.15 -6.75 -15.00
N PHE A 157 12.94 -7.66 -15.58
CA PHE A 157 14.30 -7.91 -15.14
C PHE A 157 15.27 -6.77 -15.48
N GLU A 158 15.17 -6.20 -16.69
CA GLU A 158 15.96 -5.03 -17.06
C GLU A 158 15.69 -3.88 -16.10
N VAL A 159 14.42 -3.64 -15.76
CA VAL A 159 14.03 -2.52 -14.90
C VAL A 159 14.43 -2.73 -13.44
N PHE A 160 14.25 -3.93 -12.89
CA PHE A 160 14.60 -4.19 -11.49
C PHE A 160 16.09 -4.37 -11.27
N TYR A 161 16.78 -5.10 -12.15
CA TYR A 161 18.16 -5.53 -11.93
C TYR A 161 19.18 -4.86 -12.85
N GLY A 162 18.74 -4.16 -13.89
CA GLY A 162 19.63 -3.51 -14.86
C GLY A 162 20.27 -4.49 -15.86
N HIS A 163 19.77 -5.73 -15.95
CA HIS A 163 20.27 -6.76 -16.85
C HIS A 163 19.17 -7.75 -17.25
N GLU A 164 19.39 -8.48 -18.33
CA GLU A 164 18.53 -9.61 -18.70
C GLU A 164 18.58 -10.72 -17.64
N PRO A 165 17.48 -11.46 -17.41
CA PRO A 165 17.46 -12.54 -16.43
C PRO A 165 18.46 -13.65 -16.78
N GLU A 166 19.01 -14.29 -15.75
CA GLU A 166 19.79 -15.51 -15.96
C GLU A 166 18.96 -16.58 -16.69
N GLN A 167 19.59 -17.28 -17.65
CA GLN A 167 18.89 -18.21 -18.54
C GLN A 167 18.12 -19.31 -17.78
N GLU A 168 18.61 -19.74 -16.63
CA GLU A 168 17.95 -20.73 -15.78
C GLU A 168 16.69 -20.16 -15.11
N LYS A 169 16.76 -18.95 -14.54
CA LYS A 169 15.60 -18.26 -13.92
C LYS A 169 14.54 -17.88 -14.95
N ILE A 170 14.91 -17.36 -16.13
CA ILE A 170 13.91 -17.02 -17.15
C ILE A 170 13.19 -18.28 -17.66
N THR A 171 13.91 -19.40 -17.76
CA THR A 171 13.33 -20.68 -18.23
C THR A 171 12.28 -21.19 -17.25
N SER A 172 12.52 -21.09 -15.94
CA SER A 172 11.53 -21.53 -14.94
C SER A 172 10.25 -20.70 -14.96
N TYR A 173 10.36 -19.36 -15.11
CA TYR A 173 9.18 -18.51 -15.25
C TYR A 173 8.43 -18.74 -16.55
N LYS A 174 9.13 -18.93 -17.67
CA LYS A 174 8.50 -19.29 -18.96
C LYS A 174 7.73 -20.61 -18.87
N ILE A 175 8.30 -21.62 -18.20
CA ILE A 175 7.62 -22.89 -17.95
C ILE A 175 6.38 -22.65 -17.09
N ALA A 176 6.48 -21.86 -16.02
CA ALA A 176 5.34 -21.52 -15.16
C ALA A 176 4.20 -20.86 -15.96
N LEU A 177 4.52 -19.84 -16.77
CA LEU A 177 3.56 -19.16 -17.64
C LEU A 177 2.89 -20.13 -18.63
N SER A 178 3.68 -21.03 -19.24
CA SER A 178 3.16 -22.06 -20.17
C SER A 178 2.21 -23.06 -19.51
N HIS A 179 2.31 -23.25 -18.19
CA HIS A 179 1.42 -24.10 -17.39
C HIS A 179 0.23 -23.33 -16.78
N GLY A 180 -0.01 -22.10 -17.21
CA GLY A 180 -1.15 -21.30 -16.76
C GLY A 180 -0.94 -20.56 -15.44
N ILE A 181 0.30 -20.49 -14.93
CA ILE A 181 0.64 -19.52 -13.89
C ILE A 181 0.54 -18.12 -14.51
N THR A 182 -0.09 -17.20 -13.80
CA THR A 182 -0.34 -15.86 -14.32
C THR A 182 0.89 -14.96 -14.14
N ARG A 183 1.03 -13.91 -14.96
CA ARG A 183 2.15 -12.95 -14.86
C ARG A 183 2.20 -12.29 -13.49
N GLU A 184 1.04 -12.09 -12.90
CA GLU A 184 0.79 -11.64 -11.55
C GLU A 184 1.51 -12.50 -10.50
N ARG A 185 1.36 -13.83 -10.60
CA ARG A 185 2.01 -14.77 -9.69
C ARG A 185 3.51 -14.86 -9.94
N VAL A 186 3.93 -14.76 -11.20
CA VAL A 186 5.34 -14.69 -11.57
C VAL A 186 5.99 -13.43 -11.00
N LEU A 187 5.36 -12.27 -11.17
CA LEU A 187 5.83 -11.00 -10.62
C LEU A 187 5.96 -11.09 -9.10
N SER A 188 4.92 -11.58 -8.40
CA SER A 188 5.00 -11.80 -6.95
C SER A 188 6.24 -12.64 -6.59
N SER A 189 6.51 -13.70 -7.35
CA SER A 189 7.68 -14.55 -7.10
C SER A 189 9.02 -13.85 -7.37
N ILE A 190 9.06 -12.85 -8.27
CA ILE A 190 10.23 -12.00 -8.52
C ILE A 190 10.40 -10.98 -7.38
N LEU A 191 9.30 -10.41 -6.89
CA LEU A 191 9.27 -9.45 -5.78
C LEU A 191 9.50 -10.09 -4.40
N ASP A 192 9.46 -11.42 -4.32
CA ASP A 192 9.78 -12.22 -3.14
C ASP A 192 11.22 -12.81 -3.22
N ASP A 193 11.97 -12.52 -4.30
CA ASP A 193 13.37 -12.96 -4.44
C ASP A 193 14.29 -12.07 -3.58
N PRO A 194 15.14 -12.62 -2.70
CA PRO A 194 16.09 -11.84 -1.90
C PRO A 194 17.01 -10.92 -2.72
N ALA A 195 17.24 -11.25 -4.00
CA ALA A 195 17.98 -10.38 -4.91
C ALA A 195 17.23 -9.07 -5.20
N PHE A 196 15.89 -9.11 -5.27
CA PHE A 196 15.07 -7.91 -5.41
C PHE A 196 15.22 -7.02 -4.18
N ASP A 197 15.16 -7.61 -2.98
CA ASP A 197 15.30 -6.87 -1.73
C ASP A 197 16.65 -6.21 -1.60
N ALA A 198 17.73 -6.94 -1.89
CA ALA A 198 19.08 -6.40 -1.91
C ALA A 198 19.20 -5.22 -2.89
N LYS A 199 18.56 -5.34 -4.06
CA LYS A 199 18.58 -4.30 -5.09
C LYS A 199 17.79 -3.06 -4.68
N MET A 200 16.66 -3.23 -4.02
CA MET A 200 15.89 -2.13 -3.45
C MET A 200 16.66 -1.44 -2.33
N GLY A 201 17.39 -2.19 -1.51
CA GLY A 201 18.28 -1.64 -0.48
C GLY A 201 19.35 -0.68 -1.02
N GLU A 202 19.83 -0.85 -2.27
CA GLU A 202 20.73 0.11 -2.92
C GLU A 202 20.09 1.50 -3.10
N TYR A 203 18.76 1.57 -3.18
CA TYR A 203 17.99 2.82 -3.30
C TYR A 203 17.48 3.33 -1.95
N GLY A 204 17.96 2.78 -0.83
CA GLY A 204 17.45 3.08 0.51
C GLY A 204 16.04 2.55 0.74
N LEU A 205 15.55 1.64 -0.11
CA LEU A 205 14.25 1.01 0.01
C LEU A 205 14.40 -0.28 0.81
N ASP A 206 13.86 -0.26 2.02
CA ASP A 206 13.76 -1.48 2.81
C ASP A 206 12.48 -2.24 2.43
N THR A 207 12.59 -3.16 1.46
CA THR A 207 11.47 -4.06 1.08
C THR A 207 11.09 -5.04 2.19
N HIS A 208 12.01 -5.21 3.13
CA HIS A 208 11.87 -5.95 4.35
C HIS A 208 12.25 -5.04 5.49
N VAL A 209 11.44 -4.01 5.76
CA VAL A 209 11.48 -3.34 7.07
C VAL A 209 11.64 -4.46 8.08
N GLU A 210 12.81 -4.57 8.71
CA GLU A 210 12.94 -5.29 9.95
C GLU A 210 12.08 -4.46 10.88
N LYS A 211 10.79 -4.76 10.85
CA LYS A 211 9.81 -4.09 11.66
C LYS A 211 10.39 -4.24 13.05
N GLU A 212 10.54 -3.13 13.76
CA GLU A 212 10.37 -3.26 15.20
C GLU A 212 9.05 -4.01 15.34
N VAL A 213 9.14 -5.30 15.68
CA VAL A 213 7.96 -6.16 15.77
C VAL A 213 7.09 -5.42 16.76
N PRO A 214 5.92 -4.90 16.32
CA PRO A 214 5.17 -4.05 17.22
C PRO A 214 4.86 -4.90 18.43
N LYS A 215 5.22 -4.38 19.61
CA LYS A 215 5.23 -5.20 20.84
C LYS A 215 3.86 -5.84 21.10
N LYS A 216 2.80 -5.26 20.55
CA LYS A 216 1.45 -5.80 20.54
C LYS A 216 0.81 -5.60 19.17
N ILE A 217 0.28 -6.66 18.58
CA ILE A 217 -0.44 -6.63 17.29
C ILE A 217 -1.76 -7.37 17.40
N VAL A 218 -2.81 -6.83 16.78
CA VAL A 218 -4.15 -7.43 16.77
C VAL A 218 -4.83 -7.21 15.44
N ALA A 219 -5.74 -8.11 15.09
CA ALA A 219 -6.56 -8.01 13.89
C ALA A 219 -8.01 -7.65 14.25
N LEU A 220 -8.43 -6.46 13.82
CA LEU A 220 -9.84 -6.11 13.77
C LEU A 220 -10.47 -6.77 12.54
N THR A 221 -11.55 -7.50 12.74
CA THR A 221 -12.22 -8.23 11.64
C THR A 221 -13.71 -7.94 11.61
N PHE A 222 -14.25 -7.83 10.40
CA PHE A 222 -15.65 -7.46 10.15
C PHE A 222 -16.33 -8.47 9.24
N ASP A 223 -17.46 -9.03 9.68
CA ASP A 223 -18.24 -10.03 8.96
C ASP A 223 -19.52 -9.44 8.35
N ASP A 224 -20.07 -10.18 7.37
CA ASP A 224 -21.35 -9.98 6.67
C ASP A 224 -21.44 -8.80 5.69
N GLY A 225 -20.50 -7.86 5.79
CA GLY A 225 -20.40 -6.69 4.93
C GLY A 225 -20.19 -6.98 3.44
N PRO A 226 -20.14 -5.92 2.63
CA PRO A 226 -20.16 -4.52 3.07
C PRO A 226 -21.57 -3.91 3.20
N TYR A 227 -21.69 -2.82 3.97
CA TYR A 227 -22.83 -1.89 3.96
C TYR A 227 -22.31 -0.45 3.97
N THR A 228 -22.52 0.29 2.88
CA THR A 228 -21.83 1.56 2.57
C THR A 228 -21.72 2.52 3.74
N ASP A 229 -22.83 2.86 4.41
CA ASP A 229 -22.84 3.88 5.47
C ASP A 229 -21.99 3.47 6.68
N VAL A 230 -21.86 2.18 6.95
CA VAL A 230 -21.11 1.65 8.09
C VAL A 230 -19.67 1.32 7.70
N THR A 231 -19.47 0.59 6.60
CA THR A 231 -18.13 0.21 6.13
C THR A 231 -17.29 1.45 5.82
N MET A 232 -17.86 2.48 5.19
CA MET A 232 -17.10 3.71 4.89
C MET A 232 -16.68 4.45 6.16
N ARG A 233 -17.54 4.53 7.19
CA ARG A 233 -17.19 5.15 8.47
C ARG A 233 -16.08 4.41 9.20
N ILE A 234 -16.08 3.08 9.12
CA ILE A 234 -15.00 2.25 9.66
C ILE A 234 -13.70 2.56 8.92
N LEU A 235 -13.73 2.62 7.58
CA LEU A 235 -12.55 2.98 6.78
C LEU A 235 -12.07 4.42 7.09
N ASP A 236 -12.96 5.40 7.18
CA ASP A 236 -12.64 6.78 7.60
C ASP A 236 -11.93 6.83 8.95
N THR A 237 -12.29 5.91 9.87
CA THR A 237 -11.65 5.81 11.18
C THR A 237 -10.25 5.20 11.10
N LEU A 238 -10.03 4.22 10.23
CA LEU A 238 -8.75 3.50 10.11
C LEU A 238 -7.68 4.35 9.40
N GLU A 239 -8.07 5.06 8.34
CA GLU A 239 -7.19 5.83 7.45
C GLU A 239 -6.21 6.77 8.14
N PRO A 240 -6.61 7.68 9.06
CA PRO A 240 -5.68 8.62 9.68
C PRO A 240 -4.64 7.98 10.60
N TYR A 241 -4.83 6.71 10.99
CA TYR A 241 -3.88 5.97 11.84
C TYR A 241 -3.00 5.00 11.04
N GLY A 242 -3.15 4.92 9.71
CA GLY A 242 -2.51 3.88 8.91
C GLY A 242 -2.86 2.47 9.38
N ALA A 243 -4.04 2.30 9.97
CA ALA A 243 -4.49 1.03 10.56
C ALA A 243 -5.11 0.14 9.49
N HIS A 244 -4.84 -1.17 9.54
CA HIS A 244 -5.46 -2.15 8.66
C HIS A 244 -6.47 -3.02 9.41
N ALA A 245 -7.43 -3.56 8.66
CA ALA A 245 -8.41 -4.53 9.14
C ALA A 245 -8.67 -5.62 8.09
N THR A 246 -9.36 -6.69 8.47
CA THR A 246 -9.82 -7.72 7.53
C THR A 246 -11.34 -7.75 7.44
N PHE A 247 -11.89 -7.56 6.24
CA PHE A 247 -13.32 -7.59 5.96
C PHE A 247 -13.70 -8.92 5.30
N PHE A 248 -14.42 -9.79 6.01
CA PHE A 248 -14.96 -11.04 5.49
C PHE A 248 -16.31 -10.76 4.81
N VAL A 249 -16.27 -10.61 3.47
CA VAL A 249 -17.44 -10.18 2.68
C VAL A 249 -18.25 -11.36 2.15
N THR A 250 -19.56 -11.18 2.02
CA THR A 250 -20.42 -12.16 1.33
C THR A 250 -20.39 -11.93 -0.18
N GLY A 251 -20.27 -13.00 -0.96
CA GLY A 251 -20.13 -12.93 -2.43
C GLY A 251 -21.29 -12.20 -3.13
N ASP A 252 -22.52 -12.40 -2.66
CA ASP A 252 -23.73 -11.77 -3.20
C ASP A 252 -23.82 -10.25 -2.97
N ARG A 253 -22.93 -9.70 -2.13
CA ARG A 253 -22.81 -8.26 -1.85
C ARG A 253 -21.68 -7.59 -2.62
N VAL A 254 -20.68 -8.33 -3.09
CA VAL A 254 -19.46 -7.78 -3.72
C VAL A 254 -19.77 -6.76 -4.81
N ASN A 255 -20.62 -7.12 -5.78
CA ASN A 255 -20.96 -6.23 -6.89
C ASN A 255 -21.77 -5.00 -6.47
N ARG A 256 -22.58 -5.12 -5.40
CA ARG A 256 -23.43 -4.02 -4.91
C ARG A 256 -22.62 -2.97 -4.15
N TYR A 257 -21.58 -3.39 -3.45
CA TYR A 257 -20.80 -2.54 -2.55
C TYR A 257 -19.33 -2.43 -2.98
N LYS A 258 -19.10 -2.47 -4.29
CA LYS A 258 -17.77 -2.48 -4.89
C LYS A 258 -16.87 -1.34 -4.42
N ASP A 259 -17.44 -0.14 -4.20
CA ASP A 259 -16.66 1.05 -3.82
C ASP A 259 -16.06 0.90 -2.41
N CYS A 260 -16.75 0.21 -1.50
CA CYS A 260 -16.22 -0.11 -0.17
C CYS A 260 -15.03 -1.09 -0.27
N ILE A 261 -15.16 -2.12 -1.11
CA ILE A 261 -14.14 -3.15 -1.30
C ILE A 261 -12.90 -2.57 -1.99
N ILE A 262 -13.08 -1.74 -3.01
CA ILE A 262 -11.98 -1.03 -3.68
C ILE A 262 -11.26 -0.13 -2.67
N ARG A 263 -12.00 0.69 -1.91
CA ARG A 263 -11.40 1.59 -0.91
C ARG A 263 -10.62 0.81 0.15
N ALA A 264 -11.21 -0.24 0.72
CA ALA A 264 -10.54 -1.09 1.70
C ALA A 264 -9.23 -1.68 1.14
N THR A 265 -9.26 -2.22 -0.08
CA THR A 265 -8.07 -2.74 -0.77
C THR A 265 -7.00 -1.67 -0.96
N ASN A 266 -7.38 -0.47 -1.44
CA ASN A 266 -6.44 0.64 -1.67
C ASN A 266 -5.81 1.16 -0.37
N MET A 267 -6.50 1.04 0.76
CA MET A 267 -6.00 1.37 2.09
C MET A 267 -5.11 0.28 2.71
N GLY A 268 -4.84 -0.83 2.02
CA GLY A 268 -4.05 -1.94 2.56
C GLY A 268 -4.83 -2.88 3.48
N CYS A 269 -6.15 -2.71 3.63
CA CYS A 269 -6.99 -3.69 4.33
C CYS A 269 -7.13 -4.98 3.51
N GLU A 270 -7.39 -6.09 4.21
CA GLU A 270 -7.56 -7.40 3.60
C GLU A 270 -9.05 -7.70 3.36
N VAL A 271 -9.37 -8.23 2.17
CA VAL A 271 -10.71 -8.70 1.83
C VAL A 271 -10.73 -10.23 1.89
N GLY A 272 -11.41 -10.76 2.90
CA GLY A 272 -11.59 -12.19 3.15
C GLY A 272 -12.93 -12.71 2.63
N ASN A 273 -13.06 -14.03 2.55
CA ASN A 273 -14.26 -14.71 2.06
C ASN A 273 -15.21 -15.10 3.19
N HIS A 274 -16.50 -14.73 3.11
CA HIS A 274 -17.54 -15.12 4.06
C HIS A 274 -18.70 -15.91 3.43
N THR A 275 -18.38 -16.80 2.48
CA THR A 275 -19.34 -17.55 1.64
C THR A 275 -20.12 -16.66 0.68
N TRP A 276 -20.89 -17.27 -0.24
CA TRP A 276 -21.60 -16.50 -1.26
C TRP A 276 -22.80 -15.76 -0.69
N ASN A 277 -23.65 -16.45 0.06
CA ASN A 277 -24.93 -15.93 0.56
C ASN A 277 -25.14 -16.24 2.05
N HIS A 278 -24.05 -16.25 2.82
CA HIS A 278 -24.06 -16.50 4.25
C HIS A 278 -24.64 -17.90 4.61
N THR A 279 -24.30 -18.92 3.82
CA THR A 279 -24.74 -20.30 4.04
C THR A 279 -23.91 -20.99 5.13
N THR A 280 -24.57 -21.67 6.08
CA THR A 280 -23.88 -22.54 7.05
C THR A 280 -23.28 -23.77 6.35
N LEU A 281 -21.95 -23.79 6.20
CA LEU A 281 -21.22 -24.79 5.40
C LEU A 281 -21.35 -26.23 5.92
N THR A 282 -21.56 -26.44 7.22
CA THR A 282 -21.72 -27.78 7.81
C THR A 282 -23.02 -28.48 7.43
N LYS A 283 -23.95 -27.79 6.75
CA LYS A 283 -25.27 -28.30 6.35
C LYS A 283 -25.38 -28.66 4.87
N ILE A 284 -24.28 -28.55 4.11
CA ILE A 284 -24.26 -28.74 2.65
C ILE A 284 -23.17 -29.75 2.25
N SER A 285 -23.23 -30.24 1.01
CA SER A 285 -22.22 -31.17 0.47
C SER A 285 -20.87 -30.49 0.22
N GLY A 286 -19.80 -31.28 0.08
CA GLY A 286 -18.46 -30.78 -0.25
C GLY A 286 -18.43 -29.91 -1.52
N ASP A 287 -19.06 -30.36 -2.60
CA ASP A 287 -19.18 -29.58 -3.84
C ASP A 287 -19.91 -28.25 -3.62
N ALA A 288 -20.93 -28.23 -2.76
CA ALA A 288 -21.66 -27.02 -2.44
C ALA A 288 -20.83 -26.07 -1.54
N VAL A 289 -20.02 -26.60 -0.62
CA VAL A 289 -19.03 -25.82 0.13
C VAL A 289 -18.06 -25.17 -0.85
N HIS A 290 -17.44 -25.98 -1.72
CA HIS A 290 -16.48 -25.50 -2.71
C HIS A 290 -17.09 -24.38 -3.56
N LYS A 291 -18.32 -24.57 -4.05
CA LYS A 291 -19.03 -23.54 -4.82
C LYS A 291 -19.26 -22.24 -4.04
N GLN A 292 -19.69 -22.33 -2.79
CA GLN A 292 -19.90 -21.14 -1.93
C GLN A 292 -18.61 -20.32 -1.75
N ILE A 293 -17.47 -21.00 -1.64
CA ILE A 293 -16.18 -20.34 -1.48
C ILE A 293 -15.72 -19.75 -2.82
N TRP A 294 -15.66 -20.55 -3.87
CA TRP A 294 -15.02 -20.13 -5.12
C TRP A 294 -15.84 -19.13 -5.94
N ASP A 295 -17.18 -19.17 -5.90
CA ASP A 295 -17.99 -18.10 -6.49
C ASP A 295 -17.68 -16.73 -5.83
N THR A 296 -17.43 -16.74 -4.52
CA THR A 296 -17.10 -15.53 -3.75
C THR A 296 -15.66 -15.08 -4.03
N CYS A 297 -14.72 -16.03 -4.11
CA CYS A 297 -13.34 -15.76 -4.50
C CYS A 297 -13.26 -15.10 -5.89
N ASP A 298 -14.00 -15.62 -6.87
CA ASP A 298 -14.01 -15.10 -8.23
C ASP A 298 -14.61 -13.69 -8.28
N ALA A 299 -15.68 -13.43 -7.52
CA ALA A 299 -16.26 -12.09 -7.43
C ALA A 299 -15.30 -11.08 -6.80
N ILE A 300 -14.59 -11.45 -5.73
CA ILE A 300 -13.58 -10.58 -5.10
C ILE A 300 -12.40 -10.35 -6.05
N TYR A 301 -11.90 -11.39 -6.72
CA TYR A 301 -10.82 -11.30 -7.69
C TYR A 301 -11.17 -10.37 -8.86
N ALA A 302 -12.39 -10.49 -9.40
CA ALA A 302 -12.84 -9.65 -10.52
C ALA A 302 -12.83 -8.15 -10.17
N LEU A 303 -12.93 -7.80 -8.89
CA LEU A 303 -12.93 -6.42 -8.42
C LEU A 303 -11.56 -5.92 -7.97
N THR A 304 -10.78 -6.77 -7.30
CA THR A 304 -9.54 -6.39 -6.61
C THR A 304 -8.27 -6.82 -7.34
N GLY A 305 -8.39 -7.69 -8.35
CA GLY A 305 -7.25 -8.30 -9.04
C GLY A 305 -6.50 -9.35 -8.21
N SER A 306 -6.99 -9.69 -7.01
CA SER A 306 -6.36 -10.66 -6.10
C SER A 306 -7.38 -11.60 -5.49
N TYR A 307 -7.02 -12.88 -5.37
CA TYR A 307 -7.85 -13.85 -4.67
C TYR A 307 -7.75 -13.67 -3.15
N PRO A 308 -8.85 -13.85 -2.40
CA PRO A 308 -8.80 -13.88 -0.94
C PRO A 308 -7.82 -14.95 -0.45
N LYS A 309 -7.02 -14.60 0.56
CA LYS A 309 -6.05 -15.52 1.20
C LYS A 309 -6.64 -16.28 2.38
N VAL A 310 -7.77 -15.80 2.91
CA VAL A 310 -8.42 -16.30 4.12
C VAL A 310 -9.94 -16.34 3.96
N MET A 311 -10.58 -17.25 4.69
CA MET A 311 -12.04 -17.32 4.77
C MET A 311 -12.49 -17.45 6.22
N ARG A 312 -13.71 -16.98 6.51
CA ARG A 312 -14.37 -17.24 7.80
C ARG A 312 -15.65 -18.02 7.57
N PRO A 313 -15.83 -19.21 8.16
CA PRO A 313 -17.08 -19.93 8.04
C PRO A 313 -18.18 -19.25 8.86
N VAL A 314 -19.37 -19.14 8.28
CA VAL A 314 -20.57 -18.57 8.92
C VAL A 314 -20.82 -19.21 10.28
N GLY A 315 -20.92 -18.37 11.32
CA GLY A 315 -21.11 -18.80 12.71
C GLY A 315 -19.96 -19.65 13.28
N GLY A 316 -18.76 -19.55 12.70
CA GLY A 316 -17.58 -20.31 13.11
C GLY A 316 -17.71 -21.82 12.94
N SER A 317 -18.69 -22.28 12.16
CA SER A 317 -19.07 -23.69 12.07
C SER A 317 -18.27 -24.43 11.01
N TYR A 318 -17.50 -25.45 11.41
CA TYR A 318 -16.75 -26.31 10.50
C TYR A 318 -16.83 -27.79 10.92
N ASN A 319 -16.59 -28.69 9.97
CA ASN A 319 -16.45 -30.13 10.17
C ASN A 319 -15.45 -30.68 9.13
N THR A 320 -15.26 -32.00 9.07
CA THR A 320 -14.35 -32.63 8.11
C THR A 320 -14.68 -32.26 6.66
N THR A 321 -15.95 -32.33 6.27
CA THR A 321 -16.40 -31.95 4.92
C THR A 321 -16.04 -30.50 4.59
N VAL A 322 -16.25 -29.56 5.52
CA VAL A 322 -15.86 -28.17 5.32
C VAL A 322 -14.35 -28.06 5.16
N SER A 323 -13.58 -28.62 6.10
CA SER A 323 -12.11 -28.53 6.13
C SER A 323 -11.47 -29.07 4.84
N GLU A 324 -12.02 -30.14 4.27
CA GLU A 324 -11.52 -30.75 3.03
C GLU A 324 -11.91 -29.97 1.75
N ASN A 325 -12.93 -29.12 1.79
CA ASN A 325 -13.51 -28.50 0.58
C ASN A 325 -13.42 -26.98 0.52
N VAL A 326 -13.06 -26.28 1.61
CA VAL A 326 -12.95 -24.81 1.61
C VAL A 326 -11.75 -24.29 0.81
N GLY A 327 -10.63 -25.01 0.76
CA GLY A 327 -9.46 -24.60 -0.01
C GLY A 327 -8.74 -23.33 0.46
N LEU A 328 -9.11 -22.76 1.62
CA LEU A 328 -8.51 -21.59 2.26
C LEU A 328 -8.35 -21.83 3.78
N PRO A 329 -7.44 -21.14 4.47
CA PRO A 329 -7.37 -21.12 5.93
C PRO A 329 -8.67 -20.56 6.53
N MET A 330 -9.18 -21.22 7.58
CA MET A 330 -10.41 -20.80 8.27
C MET A 330 -10.07 -19.91 9.46
N ILE A 331 -10.48 -18.67 9.41
CA ILE A 331 -10.19 -17.67 10.43
C ILE A 331 -11.40 -17.51 11.33
N LEU A 332 -11.23 -17.86 12.59
CA LEU A 332 -12.22 -17.69 13.65
C LEU A 332 -11.82 -16.46 14.48
N TRP A 333 -12.14 -16.43 15.76
CA TRP A 333 -11.88 -15.27 16.62
C TRP A 333 -11.62 -15.68 18.06
N SER A 334 -10.87 -14.82 18.76
CA SER A 334 -10.55 -14.96 20.17
C SER A 334 -11.37 -14.05 21.06
N ILE A 335 -11.92 -12.98 20.48
CA ILE A 335 -12.83 -12.04 21.13
C ILE A 335 -14.07 -11.93 20.25
N ASP A 336 -15.22 -12.24 20.82
CA ASP A 336 -16.53 -12.06 20.20
C ASP A 336 -17.22 -10.86 20.84
N THR A 337 -17.31 -9.74 20.11
CA THR A 337 -17.92 -8.52 20.65
C THR A 337 -19.42 -8.64 20.86
N ASN A 338 -20.07 -9.66 20.29
CA ASN A 338 -21.52 -9.83 20.29
C ASN A 338 -22.27 -8.55 19.85
N ASP A 339 -21.67 -7.74 18.99
CA ASP A 339 -22.22 -6.50 18.44
C ASP A 339 -23.54 -6.73 17.68
N TRP A 340 -23.63 -7.88 17.01
CA TRP A 340 -24.82 -8.40 16.34
C TRP A 340 -26.00 -8.66 17.28
N LYS A 341 -25.71 -8.97 18.56
CA LYS A 341 -26.71 -9.29 19.58
C LYS A 341 -27.11 -8.05 20.38
N TYR A 342 -26.15 -7.27 20.87
CA TYR A 342 -26.42 -6.21 21.83
C TYR A 342 -26.78 -4.87 21.20
N ARG A 343 -26.30 -4.55 20.00
CA ARG A 343 -26.57 -3.25 19.34
C ARG A 343 -26.21 -2.05 20.24
N ASP A 344 -25.10 -2.16 20.96
CA ASP A 344 -24.65 -1.15 21.93
C ASP A 344 -23.15 -0.91 21.74
N SER A 345 -22.79 0.31 21.35
CA SER A 345 -21.38 0.68 21.10
C SER A 345 -20.51 0.57 22.35
N GLN A 346 -21.03 0.92 23.52
CA GLN A 346 -20.27 0.85 24.76
C GLN A 346 -20.01 -0.60 25.18
N HIS A 347 -20.97 -1.50 24.91
CA HIS A 347 -20.74 -2.93 25.08
C HIS A 347 -19.57 -3.43 24.23
N VAL A 348 -19.56 -3.09 22.93
CA VAL A 348 -18.50 -3.46 21.99
C VAL A 348 -17.14 -2.89 22.43
N ILE A 349 -17.09 -1.60 22.79
CA ILE A 349 -15.88 -0.93 23.30
C ILE A 349 -15.34 -1.67 24.53
N ASN A 350 -16.20 -1.94 25.51
CA ASN A 350 -15.81 -2.59 26.76
C ASN A 350 -15.33 -4.03 26.51
N GLU A 351 -16.00 -4.78 25.63
CA GLU A 351 -15.62 -6.16 25.33
C GLU A 351 -14.23 -6.23 24.67
N VAL A 352 -13.92 -5.30 23.77
CA VAL A 352 -12.59 -5.23 23.16
C VAL A 352 -11.53 -4.75 24.17
N LEU A 353 -11.70 -3.54 24.70
CA LEU A 353 -10.62 -2.88 25.47
C LEU A 353 -10.30 -3.56 26.81
N ASN A 354 -11.25 -4.29 27.40
CA ASN A 354 -10.99 -5.01 28.66
C ASN A 354 -10.33 -6.38 28.45
N ASN A 355 -10.41 -6.96 27.24
CA ASN A 355 -9.99 -8.34 27.00
C ASN A 355 -8.83 -8.49 26.01
N VAL A 356 -8.57 -7.47 25.19
CA VAL A 356 -7.58 -7.51 24.11
C VAL A 356 -6.18 -7.89 24.58
N ARG A 357 -5.54 -8.79 23.84
CA ARG A 357 -4.16 -9.25 24.03
C ARG A 357 -3.44 -9.26 22.69
N ASP A 358 -2.12 -9.20 22.77
CA ASP A 358 -1.26 -9.40 21.60
C ASP A 358 -1.58 -10.76 20.92
N GLY A 359 -1.78 -10.75 19.60
CA GLY A 359 -2.16 -11.92 18.80
C GLY A 359 -3.67 -12.14 18.64
N ASP A 360 -4.52 -11.24 19.14
CA ASP A 360 -5.97 -11.41 19.08
C ASP A 360 -6.58 -11.17 17.71
N ILE A 361 -7.60 -11.95 17.43
CA ILE A 361 -8.53 -11.76 16.32
C ILE A 361 -9.88 -11.37 16.93
N ILE A 362 -10.37 -10.18 16.58
CA ILE A 362 -11.56 -9.56 17.16
C ILE A 362 -12.70 -9.60 16.14
N LEU A 363 -13.79 -10.30 16.46
CA LEU A 363 -14.99 -10.39 15.62
C LEU A 363 -15.94 -9.21 15.87
N MET A 364 -16.27 -8.52 14.78
CA MET A 364 -17.31 -7.50 14.68
C MET A 364 -18.05 -7.66 13.33
N HIS A 365 -19.06 -6.83 13.06
CA HIS A 365 -19.83 -6.84 11.82
C HIS A 365 -20.03 -5.41 11.31
N ASP A 366 -19.62 -5.12 10.08
CA ASP A 366 -19.71 -3.81 9.43
C ASP A 366 -21.10 -3.54 8.82
N LEU A 367 -22.15 -3.99 9.50
CA LEU A 367 -23.55 -3.78 9.12
C LEU A 367 -24.28 -2.79 10.03
N TYR A 368 -23.66 -2.41 11.13
CA TYR A 368 -24.35 -1.78 12.25
C TYR A 368 -23.69 -0.46 12.62
N GLU A 369 -24.48 0.62 12.66
CA GLU A 369 -24.03 1.96 13.07
C GLU A 369 -23.37 1.96 14.45
N THR A 370 -23.84 1.08 15.34
CA THR A 370 -23.28 0.92 16.68
C THR A 370 -21.87 0.33 16.64
N THR A 371 -21.56 -0.51 15.66
CA THR A 371 -20.22 -1.07 15.45
C THR A 371 -19.28 0.01 14.91
N ALA A 372 -19.67 0.79 13.90
CA ALA A 372 -18.85 1.91 13.42
C ALA A 372 -18.56 2.92 14.55
N THR A 373 -19.57 3.27 15.35
CA THR A 373 -19.43 4.17 16.50
C THR A 373 -18.49 3.60 17.57
N ALA A 374 -18.47 2.27 17.77
CA ALA A 374 -17.52 1.64 18.67
C ALA A 374 -16.09 1.68 18.11
N VAL A 375 -15.93 1.43 16.81
CA VAL A 375 -14.63 1.45 16.11
C VAL A 375 -13.99 2.84 16.18
N GLU A 376 -14.77 3.92 16.05
CA GLU A 376 -14.34 5.31 16.24
C GLU A 376 -13.66 5.56 17.60
N THR A 377 -13.95 4.73 18.61
CA THR A 377 -13.29 4.78 19.93
C THR A 377 -12.20 3.71 20.08
N ILE A 378 -12.44 2.49 19.59
CA ILE A 378 -11.54 1.35 19.77
C ILE A 378 -10.20 1.57 19.06
N VAL A 379 -10.23 2.06 17.81
CA VAL A 379 -9.01 2.26 17.00
C VAL A 379 -8.02 3.19 17.70
N PRO A 380 -8.36 4.46 18.03
CA PRO A 380 -7.41 5.33 18.73
C PRO A 380 -6.97 4.76 20.08
N ALA A 381 -7.87 4.17 20.87
CA ALA A 381 -7.52 3.64 22.18
C ALA A 381 -6.51 2.47 22.12
N LEU A 382 -6.62 1.61 21.10
CA LEU A 382 -5.66 0.53 20.88
C LEU A 382 -4.30 1.07 20.43
N ILE A 383 -4.29 2.02 19.49
CA ILE A 383 -3.06 2.69 19.03
C ILE A 383 -2.35 3.37 20.20
N ASP A 384 -3.06 4.17 21.01
CA ASP A 384 -2.53 4.84 22.21
C ASP A 384 -2.00 3.84 23.25
N SER A 385 -2.54 2.61 23.27
CA SER A 385 -2.10 1.52 24.14
C SER A 385 -0.91 0.71 23.58
N GLY A 386 -0.36 1.14 22.44
CA GLY A 386 0.80 0.56 21.77
C GLY A 386 0.50 -0.70 20.94
N TYR A 387 -0.74 -0.87 20.49
CA TYR A 387 -1.08 -1.90 19.51
C TYR A 387 -0.87 -1.39 18.09
N THR A 388 -0.42 -2.27 17.20
CA THR A 388 -0.59 -2.08 15.75
C THR A 388 -1.78 -2.91 15.27
N LEU A 389 -2.64 -2.28 14.49
CA LEU A 389 -3.83 -2.89 13.91
C LEU A 389 -3.48 -3.40 12.51
N VAL A 390 -3.58 -4.70 12.32
CA VAL A 390 -3.08 -5.40 11.14
C VAL A 390 -4.17 -6.27 10.52
N THR A 391 -3.99 -6.64 9.26
CA THR A 391 -4.77 -7.70 8.60
C THR A 391 -4.47 -9.08 9.21
N ILE A 392 -5.26 -10.09 8.88
CA ILE A 392 -5.03 -11.47 9.33
C ILE A 392 -3.77 -12.04 8.69
N SER A 393 -3.55 -11.79 7.40
CA SER A 393 -2.32 -12.20 6.70
C SER A 393 -1.07 -11.59 7.34
N GLU A 394 -1.08 -10.28 7.62
CA GLU A 394 0.03 -9.62 8.33
C GLU A 394 0.20 -10.19 9.74
N LEU A 395 -0.89 -10.35 10.50
CA LEU A 395 -0.85 -10.93 11.85
C LEU A 395 -0.17 -12.30 11.85
N ALA A 396 -0.52 -13.17 10.91
CA ALA A 396 0.10 -14.47 10.75
C ALA A 396 1.60 -14.37 10.42
N GLU A 397 1.98 -13.45 9.52
CA GLU A 397 3.37 -13.21 9.14
C GLU A 397 4.22 -12.76 10.33
N TYR A 398 3.80 -11.71 11.05
CA TYR A 398 4.48 -11.22 12.25
C TYR A 398 4.63 -12.28 13.33
N LYS A 399 3.60 -13.11 13.50
CA LYS A 399 3.58 -14.20 14.49
C LYS A 399 4.24 -15.48 13.99
N LYS A 400 4.77 -15.47 12.76
CA LYS A 400 5.42 -16.62 12.11
C LYS A 400 4.51 -17.85 12.08
N VAL A 401 3.20 -17.62 11.90
CA VAL A 401 2.20 -18.66 11.77
C VAL A 401 2.01 -18.98 10.30
N GLN A 402 2.38 -20.19 9.90
CA GLN A 402 2.04 -20.70 8.57
C GLN A 402 0.57 -21.14 8.55
N MET A 403 -0.26 -20.37 7.85
CA MET A 403 -1.68 -20.70 7.70
C MET A 403 -1.87 -21.81 6.66
N GLU A 404 -2.61 -22.86 7.02
CA GLU A 404 -2.89 -24.00 6.15
C GLU A 404 -4.36 -24.06 5.76
N ASN A 405 -4.63 -24.50 4.53
CA ASN A 405 -5.98 -24.65 4.02
C ASN A 405 -6.79 -25.64 4.87
N GLY A 406 -8.04 -25.27 5.17
CA GLY A 406 -8.94 -26.12 5.95
C GLY A 406 -8.63 -26.18 7.45
N LYS A 407 -7.59 -25.49 7.94
CA LYS A 407 -7.30 -25.41 9.37
C LYS A 407 -7.98 -24.17 10.01
N PRO A 408 -8.58 -24.31 11.21
CA PRO A 408 -9.15 -23.20 11.96
C PRO A 408 -8.09 -22.47 12.81
N TYR A 409 -8.15 -21.13 12.82
CA TYR A 409 -7.29 -20.26 13.63
C TYR A 409 -8.15 -19.29 14.45
N PHE A 410 -8.08 -19.36 15.78
CA PHE A 410 -8.85 -18.49 16.68
C PHE A 410 -8.08 -17.24 17.14
N SER A 411 -6.76 -17.35 17.19
CA SER A 411 -5.82 -16.27 17.50
C SER A 411 -4.47 -16.62 16.90
N MET A 412 -3.56 -15.66 16.80
CA MET A 412 -2.15 -15.88 16.45
C MET A 412 -1.25 -15.65 17.68
N ARG A 413 -1.75 -15.95 18.87
CA ARG A 413 -0.96 -15.98 20.11
C ARG A 413 0.07 -17.12 20.02
N GLY A 414 1.31 -16.84 20.44
CA GLY A 414 2.40 -17.82 20.50
C GLY A 414 2.26 -18.86 21.60
#